data_AF-A0A671ED77-F1
#
_entry.id   AF-A0A671ED77-F1
#
_cell.length_a   1.000
_cell.length_b   1.000
_cell.length_c   1.000
_cell.angle_alpha   90.00
_cell.angle_beta   90.00
_cell.angle_gamma   90.00
#
_symmetry.space_group_name_H-M   'P 1'
#
loop_
_entity.id
_entity.type
_entity.pdbx_description
1 polymer ?
#
loop_
_entity_poly.entity_id
_entity_poly.type
_entity_poly.pdbx_seq_one_letter_code
_entity_poly.pdbx_strand_id
1 'polypeptide(L)'
;MGGLWRPEWRRVAFCGWRWSHPGPPTGVAERLEPRLRPGRSGTGGAERGLRPVGTWRRPSLARDLAVQAPRRPKSTNPFTRAQEEEWRRRNKTVLTYVAAAAVGMLGMSYAAVPLYRLYCQTTGLGGSVAAGHASDQIEKMVPVKDRVIRVTFNADVHASLQWNFRPQQTEIYVVPGETALAFYKAKNPTDKPVIGISTYNVVPFEAGQYFNKIQCFCFEEQRLNPQEEVDMPVFFYIDPEFAEDPRMVNVDLITLSYTFFEAKEGHTLPVPGYN
;
A
#
# COMPACT_ATOMS: atom_id res chain seq x y z
N MET A 1 -45.01 -5.15 -29.23
CA MET A 1 -44.96 -6.45 -28.50
C MET A 1 -43.48 -6.70 -28.22
N GLY A 2 -42.90 -6.42 -27.05
CA GLY A 2 -43.39 -6.63 -25.69
C GLY A 2 -42.80 -7.94 -25.15
N GLY A 3 -41.73 -7.86 -24.36
CA GLY A 3 -41.07 -9.00 -23.70
C GLY A 3 -39.79 -8.53 -22.99
N LEU A 4 -39.90 -7.76 -21.91
CA LEU A 4 -40.10 -8.20 -20.52
C LEU A 4 -38.91 -9.01 -19.97
N TRP A 5 -37.86 -8.26 -19.61
CA TRP A 5 -36.83 -8.66 -18.66
C TRP A 5 -37.43 -8.93 -17.28
N ARG A 6 -37.11 -10.08 -16.67
CA ARG A 6 -37.14 -10.27 -15.21
C ARG A 6 -35.89 -11.05 -14.75
N PRO A 7 -35.29 -10.66 -13.61
CA PRO A 7 -34.01 -11.19 -13.12
C PRO A 7 -34.24 -12.33 -12.12
N GLU A 8 -33.45 -13.40 -12.23
CA GLU A 8 -33.42 -14.47 -11.21
C GLU A 8 -32.10 -14.44 -10.44
N TRP A 9 -32.24 -14.15 -9.16
CA TRP A 9 -31.18 -14.05 -8.16
C TRP A 9 -30.63 -15.43 -7.81
N ARG A 10 -29.35 -15.70 -8.07
CA ARG A 10 -28.62 -16.79 -7.39
C ARG A 10 -27.92 -16.25 -6.14
N ARG A 11 -28.37 -16.75 -4.97
CA ARG A 11 -27.60 -16.74 -3.73
C ARG A 11 -26.42 -17.71 -3.85
N VAL A 12 -25.20 -17.31 -3.49
CA VAL A 12 -24.21 -18.22 -2.88
C VAL A 12 -23.31 -17.48 -1.87
N ALA A 13 -23.42 -17.95 -0.63
CA ALA A 13 -22.47 -18.06 0.49
C ALA A 13 -21.42 -16.96 0.80
N PHE A 14 -21.63 -16.38 1.99
CA PHE A 14 -20.60 -15.89 2.92
C PHE A 14 -19.58 -16.99 3.28
N CYS A 15 -18.30 -16.72 3.07
CA CYS A 15 -17.14 -17.25 3.81
C CYS A 15 -16.04 -16.19 3.65
N GLY A 16 -15.52 -15.55 4.69
CA GLY A 16 -14.75 -16.17 5.76
C GLY A 16 -13.35 -15.56 5.70
N TRP A 17 -13.17 -14.45 6.42
CA TRP A 17 -11.88 -13.77 6.58
C TRP A 17 -10.85 -14.72 7.19
N ARG A 18 -9.72 -14.95 6.51
CA ARG A 18 -8.54 -15.63 7.07
C ARG A 18 -7.34 -14.70 6.89
N TRP A 19 -6.89 -14.15 8.01
CA TRP A 19 -5.64 -13.40 8.14
C TRP A 19 -4.45 -14.37 8.05
N SER A 20 -3.45 -14.01 7.24
CA SER A 20 -2.16 -14.71 7.14
C SER A 20 -1.09 -13.83 7.77
N HIS A 21 -0.43 -14.33 8.82
CA HIS A 21 0.75 -13.71 9.43
C HIS A 21 2.04 -14.10 8.66
N PRO A 22 3.09 -13.25 8.72
CA PRO A 22 4.34 -13.44 8.00
C PRO A 22 5.30 -14.41 8.73
N GLY A 23 5.99 -15.26 7.97
CA GLY A 23 7.05 -16.15 8.46
C GLY A 23 8.43 -15.47 8.48
N PRO A 24 9.38 -15.92 9.33
CA PRO A 24 10.74 -15.42 9.38
C PRO A 24 11.68 -16.15 8.39
N PRO A 25 12.83 -15.56 8.02
CA PRO A 25 13.76 -16.09 7.04
C PRO A 25 14.90 -16.91 7.70
N THR A 26 15.46 -17.85 6.96
CA THR A 26 16.81 -18.48 7.05
C THR A 26 16.70 -19.77 6.23
N GLY A 27 17.65 -20.24 5.45
CA GLY A 27 19.08 -20.03 5.31
C GLY A 27 19.58 -21.25 4.54
N VAL A 28 20.53 -21.02 3.67
CA VAL A 28 21.06 -21.91 2.63
C VAL A 28 21.46 -23.31 3.14
N ALA A 29 21.20 -24.31 2.30
CA ALA A 29 21.65 -25.69 2.45
C ALA A 29 23.10 -25.83 2.00
N GLU A 30 23.96 -26.44 2.83
CA GLU A 30 25.16 -27.10 2.35
C GLU A 30 25.42 -28.39 3.14
N ARG A 31 25.81 -29.42 2.39
CA ARG A 31 25.89 -30.83 2.72
C ARG A 31 27.36 -31.20 2.80
N LEU A 32 27.81 -31.84 3.89
CA LEU A 32 28.99 -32.72 3.92
C LEU A 32 28.96 -33.60 5.20
N GLU A 33 29.06 -34.91 5.00
CA GLU A 33 29.21 -35.98 6.01
C GLU A 33 30.70 -36.10 6.49
N PRO A 34 31.13 -37.15 7.23
CA PRO A 34 30.80 -37.53 8.61
C PRO A 34 32.10 -37.87 9.43
N ARG A 35 31.89 -38.45 10.62
CA ARG A 35 32.85 -39.22 11.46
C ARG A 35 33.94 -38.45 12.20
N LEU A 36 33.86 -38.51 13.53
CA LEU A 36 34.87 -39.13 14.41
C LEU A 36 34.33 -39.19 15.86
N ARG A 37 34.13 -40.42 16.39
CA ARG A 37 34.18 -40.78 17.82
C ARG A 37 35.67 -40.98 18.20
N PRO A 38 36.14 -40.96 19.48
CA PRO A 38 35.53 -41.52 20.72
C PRO A 38 35.61 -40.52 21.90
N GLY A 39 35.06 -40.68 23.11
CA GLY A 39 34.64 -41.82 23.91
C GLY A 39 35.41 -41.77 25.24
N ARG A 40 34.73 -41.67 26.41
CA ARG A 40 35.15 -42.33 27.68
C ARG A 40 34.19 -42.07 28.84
N SER A 41 33.94 -43.17 29.57
CA SER A 41 33.74 -43.32 31.03
C SER A 41 32.75 -42.39 31.75
N GLY A 42 31.81 -42.86 32.56
CA GLY A 42 31.67 -44.14 33.25
C GLY A 42 31.12 -43.88 34.66
N THR A 43 30.67 -44.95 35.34
CA THR A 43 30.05 -45.00 36.68
C THR A 43 28.63 -44.43 36.71
N GLY A 44 27.56 -45.20 36.93
CA GLY A 44 27.28 -46.19 37.98
C GLY A 44 25.95 -45.70 38.58
N GLY A 45 24.86 -46.43 38.72
CA GLY A 45 24.63 -47.85 38.94
C GLY A 45 23.46 -47.87 39.94
N ALA A 46 22.49 -48.76 39.73
CA ALA A 46 21.50 -49.22 40.72
C ALA A 46 20.45 -48.17 41.19
N GLU A 47 19.17 -48.46 41.40
CA GLU A 47 18.41 -49.70 41.41
C GLU A 47 16.92 -49.37 41.63
N ARG A 48 16.05 -50.34 41.33
CA ARG A 48 14.77 -50.67 41.99
C ARG A 48 13.73 -49.51 42.06
N GLY A 49 12.64 -49.51 41.28
CA GLY A 49 11.72 -50.61 41.07
C GLY A 49 10.91 -50.89 42.34
N LEU A 50 9.69 -50.33 42.43
CA LEU A 50 8.43 -51.00 42.79
C LEU A 50 7.31 -49.98 43.07
N ARG A 51 6.25 -50.11 42.28
CA ARG A 51 4.89 -49.57 42.40
C ARG A 51 4.10 -50.35 43.50
N PRO A 52 2.77 -50.17 43.68
CA PRO A 52 1.89 -48.99 43.83
C PRO A 52 0.88 -49.19 45.01
N VAL A 53 -0.25 -48.47 44.98
CA VAL A 53 -1.49 -48.63 45.78
C VAL A 53 -1.38 -47.99 47.17
N GLY A 54 -2.32 -47.19 47.67
CA GLY A 54 -3.64 -46.80 47.23
C GLY A 54 -4.43 -46.38 48.47
N THR A 55 -4.94 -45.15 48.43
CA THR A 55 -6.27 -44.77 48.92
C THR A 55 -6.60 -44.65 50.43
N TRP A 56 -7.50 -43.69 50.68
CA TRP A 56 -8.49 -43.53 51.77
C TRP A 56 -8.07 -43.00 53.16
N ARG A 57 -8.27 -41.68 53.31
CA ARG A 57 -9.06 -40.93 54.32
C ARG A 57 -9.11 -41.37 55.80
N ARG A 58 -9.05 -40.30 56.63
CA ARG A 58 -9.60 -40.04 58.00
C ARG A 58 -8.72 -40.53 59.16
N PRO A 59 -8.88 -40.01 60.41
CA PRO A 59 -9.85 -39.04 60.94
C PRO A 59 -9.24 -37.93 61.83
N SER A 60 -10.18 -37.16 62.38
CA SER A 60 -10.23 -36.06 63.33
C SER A 60 -9.75 -36.30 64.78
N LEU A 61 -9.55 -35.15 65.47
CA LEU A 61 -9.93 -34.79 66.85
C LEU A 61 -8.99 -35.10 68.04
N ALA A 62 -8.40 -34.04 68.61
CA ALA A 62 -8.50 -33.60 70.01
C ALA A 62 -7.70 -32.28 70.15
N ARG A 63 -8.32 -31.09 70.27
CA ARG A 63 -8.71 -30.40 71.51
C ARG A 63 -7.64 -30.45 72.60
N ASP A 64 -6.87 -29.37 72.74
CA ASP A 64 -6.60 -28.78 74.04
C ASP A 64 -6.29 -27.28 73.94
N LEU A 65 -6.65 -26.59 75.01
CA LEU A 65 -6.87 -25.16 75.15
C LEU A 65 -5.57 -24.34 75.16
N ALA A 66 -5.51 -23.28 74.36
CA ALA A 66 -4.67 -22.12 74.66
C ALA A 66 -5.20 -20.84 73.96
N VAL A 67 -5.74 -19.93 74.78
CA VAL A 67 -5.74 -18.47 74.60
C VAL A 67 -6.46 -17.93 73.35
N GLN A 68 -7.75 -17.59 73.50
CA GLN A 68 -8.39 -16.60 72.64
C GLN A 68 -7.72 -15.24 72.88
N ALA A 69 -6.85 -14.81 71.97
CA ALA A 69 -6.47 -13.41 71.87
C ALA A 69 -7.74 -12.57 71.64
N PRO A 70 -7.92 -11.42 72.32
CA PRO A 70 -9.08 -10.59 72.07
C PRO A 70 -9.06 -10.17 70.60
N ARG A 71 -10.14 -10.50 69.86
CA ARG A 71 -10.39 -9.90 68.55
C ARG A 71 -10.42 -8.40 68.77
N ARG A 72 -9.33 -7.70 68.40
CA ARG A 72 -9.35 -6.24 68.27
C ARG A 72 -10.60 -5.90 67.45
N PRO A 73 -11.53 -5.08 67.96
CA PRO A 73 -12.55 -4.54 67.10
C PRO A 73 -11.80 -3.81 65.98
N LYS A 74 -12.08 -4.15 64.72
CA LYS A 74 -11.71 -3.26 63.61
C LYS A 74 -12.51 -1.98 63.87
N SER A 75 -11.90 -1.04 64.59
CA SER A 75 -12.36 0.33 64.68
C SER A 75 -12.33 0.85 63.26
N THR A 76 -13.46 0.69 62.58
CA THR A 76 -13.65 1.19 61.24
C THR A 76 -14.31 2.53 61.48
N ASN A 77 -13.51 3.57 61.60
CA ASN A 77 -14.00 4.92 61.86
C ASN A 77 -15.13 5.23 60.84
N PRO A 78 -16.36 5.51 61.29
CA PRO A 78 -17.48 5.77 60.38
C PRO A 78 -17.19 6.94 59.44
N PHE A 79 -16.42 7.91 59.94
CA PHE A 79 -15.95 9.07 59.19
C PHE A 79 -15.05 8.70 58.01
N THR A 80 -14.13 7.73 58.16
CA THR A 80 -13.27 7.29 57.06
C THR A 80 -14.03 6.47 56.03
N ARG A 81 -15.09 5.72 56.42
CA ARG A 81 -15.96 5.01 55.46
C ARG A 81 -16.79 5.96 54.62
N ALA A 82 -17.35 7.01 55.22
CA ALA A 82 -18.10 8.04 54.49
C ALA A 82 -17.19 8.78 53.49
N GLN A 83 -15.96 9.12 53.89
CA GLN A 83 -14.97 9.72 52.99
C GLN A 83 -14.56 8.77 51.85
N GLU A 84 -14.36 7.48 52.11
CA GLU A 84 -14.08 6.47 51.09
C GLU A 84 -15.25 6.27 50.11
N GLU A 85 -16.49 6.33 50.59
CA GLU A 85 -17.69 6.20 49.74
C GLU A 85 -17.86 7.41 48.82
N GLU A 86 -17.63 8.63 49.31
CA GLU A 86 -17.62 9.83 48.48
C GLU A 86 -16.50 9.79 47.43
N TRP A 87 -15.28 9.38 47.83
CA TRP A 87 -14.16 9.19 46.91
C TRP A 87 -14.45 8.13 45.84
N ARG A 88 -15.06 7.00 46.23
CA ARG A 88 -15.47 5.95 45.28
C ARG A 88 -16.56 6.43 44.33
N ARG A 89 -17.54 7.22 44.79
CA ARG A 89 -18.57 7.81 43.92
C ARG A 89 -17.95 8.77 42.91
N ARG A 90 -17.07 9.68 43.35
CA ARG A 90 -16.36 10.62 42.46
C ARG A 90 -15.49 9.86 41.44
N ASN A 91 -14.73 8.87 41.88
CA ASN A 91 -13.91 8.05 40.98
C ASN A 91 -14.73 7.27 39.96
N LYS A 92 -15.89 6.73 40.36
CA LYS A 92 -16.80 6.06 39.41
C LYS A 92 -17.33 7.03 38.36
N THR A 93 -17.77 8.22 38.79
CA THR A 93 -18.26 9.27 37.88
C THR A 93 -17.15 9.73 36.92
N VAL A 94 -15.94 9.99 37.41
CA VAL A 94 -14.79 10.37 36.58
C VAL A 94 -14.44 9.25 35.60
N LEU A 95 -14.40 7.99 36.05
CA LEU A 95 -14.11 6.84 35.19
C LEU A 95 -15.15 6.70 34.07
N THR A 96 -16.44 6.91 34.36
CA THR A 96 -17.48 6.85 33.34
C THR A 96 -17.34 7.95 32.29
N TYR A 97 -16.98 9.18 32.69
CA TYR A 97 -16.76 10.29 31.75
C TYR A 97 -15.52 10.06 30.87
N VAL A 98 -14.42 9.60 31.48
CA VAL A 98 -13.18 9.29 30.73
C VAL A 98 -13.42 8.14 29.75
N ALA A 99 -14.14 7.10 30.17
CA ALA A 99 -14.49 5.99 29.28
C ALA A 99 -15.39 6.44 28.11
N ALA A 100 -16.39 7.28 28.37
CA ALA A 100 -17.26 7.84 27.33
C ALA A 100 -16.47 8.70 26.33
N ALA A 101 -15.56 9.54 26.81
CA ALA A 101 -14.70 10.35 25.96
C ALA A 101 -13.76 9.50 25.10
N ALA A 102 -13.16 8.44 25.66
CA ALA A 102 -12.30 7.53 24.92
C ALA A 102 -13.05 6.80 23.80
N VAL A 103 -14.25 6.27 24.09
CA VAL A 103 -15.10 5.62 23.07
C VAL A 103 -15.55 6.63 22.01
N GLY A 104 -15.88 7.87 22.40
CA GLY A 104 -16.23 8.94 21.46
C GLY A 104 -15.09 9.29 20.50
N MET A 105 -13.86 9.44 21.01
CA MET A 105 -12.67 9.71 20.18
C MET A 105 -12.37 8.58 19.21
N LEU A 106 -12.50 7.32 19.66
CA LEU A 106 -12.30 6.15 18.80
C LEU A 106 -13.38 6.06 17.71
N GLY A 107 -14.64 6.31 18.08
CA GLY A 107 -15.76 6.34 17.13
C GLY A 107 -15.59 7.43 16.07
N MET A 108 -15.18 8.63 16.47
CA MET A 108 -14.95 9.75 15.55
C MET A 108 -13.77 9.48 14.62
N SER A 109 -12.68 8.89 15.12
CA SER A 109 -11.52 8.50 14.29
C SER A 109 -11.90 7.44 13.25
N TYR A 110 -12.74 6.46 13.62
CA TYR A 110 -13.22 5.44 12.70
C TYR A 110 -14.20 6.01 11.65
N ALA A 111 -15.05 6.97 12.03
CA ALA A 111 -16.01 7.61 11.15
C ALA A 111 -15.38 8.65 10.19
N ALA A 112 -14.23 9.23 10.54
CA ALA A 112 -13.56 10.24 9.71
C ALA A 112 -13.18 9.70 8.33
N VAL A 113 -12.73 8.45 8.24
CA VAL A 113 -12.30 7.83 6.97
C VAL A 113 -13.44 7.70 5.95
N PRO A 114 -14.59 7.08 6.25
CA PRO A 114 -15.70 7.00 5.29
C PRO A 114 -16.32 8.38 5.00
N LEU A 115 -16.38 9.29 5.98
CA LEU A 115 -16.87 10.66 5.76
C LEU A 115 -15.96 11.42 4.78
N TYR A 116 -14.64 11.29 4.94
CA TYR A 116 -13.65 11.85 4.01
C TYR A 116 -13.79 11.26 2.62
N ARG A 117 -13.97 9.93 2.50
CA ARG A 117 -14.22 9.27 1.21
C ARG A 117 -15.49 9.80 0.53
N LEU A 118 -16.57 9.97 1.26
CA LEU A 118 -17.82 10.51 0.72
C LEU A 118 -17.65 11.96 0.25
N TYR A 119 -16.95 12.78 1.03
CA TYR A 119 -16.62 14.15 0.65
C TYR A 119 -15.73 14.21 -0.59
N CYS A 120 -14.69 13.39 -0.67
CA CYS A 120 -13.81 13.30 -1.84
C CYS A 120 -14.54 12.80 -3.09
N GLN A 121 -15.53 11.93 -2.94
CA GLN A 121 -16.35 11.45 -4.05
C GLN A 121 -17.31 12.53 -4.58
N THR A 122 -17.84 13.39 -3.72
CA THR A 122 -18.77 14.46 -4.14
C THR A 122 -18.06 15.71 -4.65
N THR A 123 -16.88 16.03 -4.10
CA THR A 123 -16.10 17.22 -4.50
C THR A 123 -15.03 16.93 -5.55
N GLY A 124 -14.72 15.66 -5.82
CA GLY A 124 -13.74 15.28 -6.85
C GLY A 124 -12.27 15.55 -6.50
N LEU A 125 -11.99 16.17 -5.34
CA LEU A 125 -10.64 16.59 -4.90
C LEU A 125 -9.70 15.42 -4.52
N GLY A 126 -10.19 14.17 -4.51
CA GLY A 126 -9.47 13.02 -3.95
C GLY A 126 -8.95 12.00 -4.96
N GLY A 127 -9.06 12.23 -6.27
CA GLY A 127 -8.48 11.37 -7.31
C GLY A 127 -8.92 9.90 -7.30
N SER A 128 -9.94 9.54 -6.52
CA SER A 128 -10.52 8.20 -6.50
C SER A 128 -11.47 8.07 -7.69
N VAL A 129 -10.86 7.88 -8.86
CA VAL A 129 -11.55 7.29 -10.00
C VAL A 129 -12.23 6.02 -9.52
N ALA A 130 -13.56 5.97 -9.52
CA ALA A 130 -14.23 4.68 -9.46
C ALA A 130 -13.62 3.86 -10.60
N ALA A 131 -13.15 2.65 -10.30
CA ALA A 131 -12.28 1.83 -11.17
C ALA A 131 -12.88 1.43 -12.54
N GLY A 132 -13.95 2.09 -12.99
CA GLY A 132 -14.52 2.00 -14.33
C GLY A 132 -14.83 3.34 -15.02
N HIS A 133 -14.54 4.51 -14.44
CA HIS A 133 -14.89 5.80 -15.07
C HIS A 133 -13.77 6.43 -15.92
N ALA A 134 -12.53 5.96 -15.83
CA ALA A 134 -11.45 6.48 -16.67
C ALA A 134 -11.67 6.16 -18.16
N SER A 135 -12.29 5.01 -18.48
CA SER A 135 -12.69 4.66 -19.85
C SER A 135 -13.94 5.39 -20.32
N ASP A 136 -14.95 5.53 -19.45
CA ASP A 136 -16.22 6.20 -19.78
C ASP A 136 -16.08 7.71 -19.99
N GLN A 137 -15.08 8.36 -19.37
CA GLN A 137 -14.79 9.77 -19.57
C GLN A 137 -14.20 10.03 -20.95
N ILE A 138 -13.35 9.14 -21.47
CA ILE A 138 -12.80 9.24 -22.83
C ILE A 138 -13.92 9.13 -23.88
N GLU A 139 -14.91 8.26 -23.67
CA GLU A 139 -16.05 8.12 -24.60
C GLU A 139 -17.00 9.33 -24.62
N LYS A 140 -17.00 10.17 -23.57
CA LYS A 140 -17.86 11.35 -23.45
C LYS A 140 -17.17 12.66 -23.81
N MET A 141 -15.85 12.65 -24.03
CA MET A 141 -15.12 13.84 -24.45
C MET A 141 -15.52 14.22 -25.87
N VAL A 142 -16.01 15.45 -26.04
CA VAL A 142 -16.30 16.01 -27.37
C VAL A 142 -15.02 16.69 -27.85
N PRO A 143 -14.39 16.21 -28.94
CA PRO A 143 -13.15 16.80 -29.43
C PRO A 143 -13.42 18.21 -29.97
N VAL A 144 -12.62 19.19 -29.51
CA VAL A 144 -12.73 20.60 -29.91
C VAL A 144 -11.97 20.82 -31.22
N LYS A 145 -12.58 20.41 -32.33
CA LYS A 145 -11.97 20.35 -33.68
C LYS A 145 -11.30 21.64 -34.17
N ASP A 146 -11.66 22.78 -33.60
CA ASP A 146 -11.16 24.09 -34.02
C ASP A 146 -9.78 24.44 -33.45
N ARG A 147 -9.23 23.61 -32.55
CA ARG A 147 -7.92 23.82 -31.91
C ARG A 147 -6.96 22.67 -32.23
N VAL A 148 -6.09 22.85 -33.23
CA VAL A 148 -5.06 21.85 -33.57
C VAL A 148 -3.77 22.16 -32.81
N ILE A 149 -3.30 21.19 -32.03
CA ILE A 149 -2.06 21.27 -31.26
C ILE A 149 -0.99 20.40 -31.93
N ARG A 150 0.19 20.97 -32.13
CA ARG A 150 1.36 20.24 -32.60
C ARG A 150 2.08 19.66 -31.39
N VAL A 151 2.17 18.34 -31.34
CA VAL A 151 2.94 17.63 -30.32
C VAL A 151 4.25 17.17 -30.94
N THR A 152 5.37 17.67 -30.44
CA THR A 152 6.72 17.23 -30.84
C THR A 152 7.26 16.21 -29.85
N PHE A 153 7.99 15.23 -30.35
CA PHE A 153 8.57 14.14 -29.57
C PHE A 153 10.08 14.26 -29.57
N ASN A 154 10.64 14.31 -28.36
CA ASN A 154 12.08 14.31 -28.16
C ASN A 154 12.51 13.07 -27.35
N ALA A 155 13.68 12.55 -27.69
CA ALA A 155 14.25 11.34 -27.12
C ALA A 155 15.72 11.57 -26.81
N ASP A 156 16.06 11.50 -25.53
CA ASP A 156 17.41 11.66 -25.02
C ASP A 156 17.84 10.42 -24.22
N VAL A 157 19.15 10.17 -24.18
CA VAL A 157 19.76 9.13 -23.35
C VAL A 157 20.86 9.74 -22.51
N HIS A 158 20.92 9.35 -21.24
CA HIS A 158 22.00 9.76 -20.36
C HIS A 158 23.32 9.10 -20.81
N ALA A 159 24.46 9.79 -20.63
CA ALA A 159 25.77 9.34 -21.11
C ALA A 159 26.22 7.97 -20.56
N SER A 160 25.66 7.52 -19.43
CA SER A 160 25.93 6.19 -18.88
C SER A 160 25.25 5.07 -19.67
N LEU A 161 24.17 5.37 -20.40
CA LEU A 161 23.36 4.41 -21.14
C LEU A 161 23.71 4.45 -22.63
N GLN A 162 24.24 3.34 -23.16
CA GLN A 162 24.66 3.24 -24.56
C GLN A 162 23.52 2.84 -25.51
N TRP A 163 22.28 3.20 -25.21
CA TRP A 163 21.14 2.87 -26.07
C TRP A 163 21.01 3.85 -27.22
N ASN A 164 20.54 3.35 -28.36
CA ASN A 164 20.03 4.20 -29.42
C ASN A 164 18.51 4.32 -29.22
N PHE A 165 18.09 5.47 -28.69
CA PHE A 165 16.69 5.77 -28.42
C PHE A 165 16.26 6.95 -29.28
N ARG A 166 15.18 6.77 -30.05
CA ARG A 166 14.69 7.79 -30.98
C ARG A 166 13.17 7.69 -31.17
N PRO A 167 12.47 8.80 -31.40
CA PRO A 167 11.09 8.75 -31.81
C PRO A 167 10.97 8.13 -33.22
N GLN A 168 9.89 7.40 -33.50
CA GLN A 168 9.56 6.99 -34.87
C GLN A 168 8.99 8.17 -35.69
N GLN A 169 8.31 9.09 -35.00
CA GLN A 169 7.66 10.26 -35.56
C GLN A 169 8.04 11.48 -34.71
N THR A 170 8.58 12.51 -35.34
CA THR A 170 9.11 13.70 -34.64
C THR A 170 8.00 14.64 -34.20
N GLU A 171 6.89 14.69 -34.92
CA GLU A 171 5.73 15.51 -34.59
C GLU A 171 4.43 14.86 -35.07
N ILE A 172 3.36 15.14 -34.35
CA ILE A 172 1.98 14.82 -34.76
C ILE A 172 1.07 16.01 -34.46
N TYR A 173 -0.06 16.07 -35.17
CA TYR A 173 -1.11 17.07 -34.95
C TYR A 173 -2.30 16.38 -34.32
N VAL A 174 -2.75 16.90 -33.18
CA VAL A 174 -3.84 16.33 -32.39
C VAL A 174 -4.77 17.44 -31.93
N VAL A 175 -6.02 17.07 -31.68
CA VAL A 175 -7.03 18.00 -31.17
C VAL A 175 -7.30 17.69 -29.68
N PRO A 176 -7.55 18.70 -28.82
CA PRO A 176 -8.02 18.46 -27.46
C PRO A 176 -9.28 17.59 -27.43
N GLY A 177 -9.26 16.55 -26.59
CA GLY A 177 -10.28 15.49 -26.52
C GLY A 177 -10.04 14.31 -27.47
N GLU A 178 -9.04 14.38 -28.36
CA GLU A 178 -8.63 13.26 -29.21
C GLU A 178 -7.50 12.45 -28.57
N THR A 179 -7.61 11.12 -28.63
CA THR A 179 -6.54 10.22 -28.19
C THR A 179 -5.55 9.95 -29.32
N ALA A 180 -4.26 9.94 -29.02
CA ALA A 180 -3.18 9.72 -29.98
C ALA A 180 -2.18 8.68 -29.50
N LEU A 181 -1.54 8.01 -30.47
CA LEU A 181 -0.54 6.99 -30.24
C LEU A 181 0.79 7.40 -30.89
N ALA A 182 1.83 7.50 -30.07
CA ALA A 182 3.20 7.73 -30.52
C ALA A 182 4.06 6.49 -30.29
N PHE A 183 5.08 6.30 -31.13
CA PHE A 183 6.01 5.18 -31.01
C PHE A 183 7.43 5.70 -30.87
N TYR A 184 8.15 5.15 -29.91
CA TYR A 184 9.59 5.31 -29.80
C TYR A 184 10.28 3.98 -30.08
N LYS A 185 11.52 4.04 -30.52
CA LYS A 185 12.35 2.87 -30.78
C LYS A 185 13.58 2.93 -29.90
N ALA A 186 13.83 1.86 -29.17
CA ALA A 186 15.03 1.68 -28.37
C ALA A 186 15.81 0.45 -28.87
N LYS A 187 17.12 0.61 -29.02
CA LYS A 187 18.04 -0.47 -29.36
C LYS A 187 19.21 -0.51 -28.38
N ASN A 188 19.56 -1.70 -27.91
CA ASN A 188 20.78 -1.93 -27.16
C ASN A 188 21.88 -2.46 -28.10
N PRO A 189 22.85 -1.63 -28.52
CA PRO A 189 23.95 -2.05 -29.39
C PRO A 189 25.06 -2.81 -28.66
N THR A 190 24.97 -3.00 -27.33
CA THR A 190 26.02 -3.64 -26.53
C THR A 190 25.85 -5.16 -26.49
N ASP A 191 26.91 -5.87 -26.08
CA ASP A 191 26.92 -7.33 -25.96
C ASP A 191 26.42 -7.84 -24.60
N LYS A 192 25.90 -6.95 -23.75
CA LYS A 192 25.36 -7.28 -22.44
C LYS A 192 23.92 -6.77 -22.28
N PRO A 193 23.07 -7.45 -21.50
CA PRO A 193 21.78 -6.91 -21.14
C PRO A 193 21.97 -5.63 -20.32
N VAL A 194 21.18 -4.62 -20.62
CA VAL A 194 21.17 -3.34 -19.90
C VAL A 194 19.75 -3.05 -19.44
N ILE A 195 19.63 -2.52 -18.23
CA ILE A 195 18.35 -2.09 -17.66
C ILE A 195 18.33 -0.57 -17.66
N GLY A 196 17.27 0.00 -18.21
CA GLY A 196 17.06 1.44 -18.28
C GLY A 196 15.74 1.82 -17.63
N ILE A 197 15.73 2.97 -16.96
CA ILE A 197 14.51 3.63 -16.48
C ILE A 197 14.38 4.97 -17.20
N SER A 198 13.16 5.37 -17.53
CA SER A 198 12.91 6.64 -18.21
C SER A 198 12.15 7.62 -17.34
N THR A 199 12.46 8.90 -17.52
CA THR A 199 11.66 10.02 -17.04
C THR A 199 11.14 10.80 -18.24
N TYR A 200 10.01 11.48 -18.06
CA TYR A 200 9.41 12.32 -19.10
C TYR A 200 9.19 13.73 -18.58
N ASN A 201 9.17 14.69 -19.49
CA ASN A 201 8.76 16.06 -19.23
C ASN A 201 7.91 16.59 -20.38
N VAL A 202 6.97 17.48 -20.03
CA VAL A 202 6.07 18.15 -20.96
C VAL A 202 6.38 19.64 -20.92
N VAL A 203 6.60 20.24 -22.08
CA VAL A 203 6.89 21.67 -22.24
C VAL A 203 5.90 22.28 -23.24
N PRO A 204 5.28 23.44 -22.97
CA PRO A 204 5.41 24.25 -21.76
C PRO A 204 4.77 23.59 -20.53
N PHE A 205 5.25 23.92 -19.33
CA PHE A 205 4.83 23.25 -18.08
C PHE A 205 3.35 23.46 -17.77
N GLU A 206 2.80 24.61 -18.18
CA GLU A 206 1.38 24.95 -18.01
C GLU A 206 0.46 24.04 -18.83
N ALA A 207 0.94 23.49 -19.96
CA ALA A 207 0.21 22.50 -20.74
C ALA A 207 0.28 21.10 -20.12
N GLY A 208 1.26 20.85 -19.24
CA GLY A 208 1.48 19.55 -18.62
C GLY A 208 0.30 19.05 -17.78
N GLN A 209 -0.50 19.96 -17.19
CA GLN A 209 -1.69 19.59 -16.41
C GLN A 209 -2.83 19.02 -17.27
N TYR A 210 -2.88 19.40 -18.55
CA TYR A 210 -3.89 18.92 -19.51
C TYR A 210 -3.39 17.73 -20.32
N PHE A 211 -2.10 17.42 -20.25
CA PHE A 211 -1.49 16.32 -20.99
C PHE A 211 -1.61 15.01 -20.20
N ASN A 212 -2.55 14.17 -20.60
CA ASN A 212 -2.85 12.92 -19.92
C ASN A 212 -2.27 11.73 -20.67
N LYS A 213 -1.32 11.05 -20.05
CA LYS A 213 -0.65 9.89 -20.61
C LYS A 213 -1.24 8.61 -20.02
N ILE A 214 -2.06 7.93 -20.81
CA ILE A 214 -2.82 6.75 -20.40
C ILE A 214 -1.92 5.53 -20.21
N GLN A 215 -0.94 5.32 -21.10
CA GLN A 215 0.00 4.19 -21.03
C GLN A 215 1.42 4.68 -21.28
N CYS A 216 2.36 4.29 -20.41
CA CYS A 216 3.78 4.57 -20.61
C CYS A 216 4.69 3.52 -20.00
N PHE A 217 5.79 3.29 -20.70
CA PHE A 217 7.02 2.64 -20.23
C PHE A 217 7.77 3.41 -19.12
N CYS A 218 7.29 4.60 -18.77
CA CYS A 218 7.85 5.48 -17.76
C CYS A 218 7.73 4.82 -16.41
N PHE A 219 8.82 4.84 -15.64
CA PHE A 219 8.88 4.28 -14.29
C PHE A 219 8.89 2.75 -14.20
N GLU A 220 8.86 2.05 -15.33
CA GLU A 220 9.13 0.62 -15.36
C GLU A 220 10.56 0.39 -15.83
N GLU A 221 11.25 -0.53 -15.17
CA GLU A 221 12.57 -0.99 -15.57
C GLU A 221 12.47 -1.74 -16.91
N GLN A 222 12.99 -1.13 -17.97
CA GLN A 222 13.07 -1.74 -19.28
C GLN A 222 14.39 -2.49 -19.40
N ARG A 223 14.35 -3.80 -19.59
CA ARG A 223 15.54 -4.62 -19.85
C ARG A 223 15.63 -4.94 -21.33
N LEU A 224 16.67 -4.46 -22.00
CA LEU A 224 17.00 -4.86 -23.37
C LEU A 224 18.20 -5.81 -23.39
N ASN A 225 18.02 -6.96 -24.01
CA ASN A 225 19.08 -7.93 -24.27
C ASN A 225 20.08 -7.39 -25.30
N PRO A 226 21.24 -8.05 -25.46
CA PRO A 226 22.22 -7.67 -26.47
C PRO A 226 21.62 -7.64 -27.87
N GLN A 227 21.89 -6.56 -28.61
CA GLN A 227 21.39 -6.32 -29.97
C GLN A 227 19.85 -6.30 -30.12
N GLU A 228 19.10 -6.27 -29.01
CA GLU A 228 17.66 -6.20 -29.03
C GLU A 228 17.18 -4.80 -29.44
N GLU A 229 16.14 -4.77 -30.26
CA GLU A 229 15.44 -3.55 -30.69
C GLU A 229 13.94 -3.73 -30.41
N VAL A 230 13.35 -2.77 -29.70
CA VAL A 230 11.93 -2.79 -29.32
C VAL A 230 11.24 -1.48 -29.66
N ASP A 231 9.98 -1.58 -30.06
CA ASP A 231 9.09 -0.43 -30.24
C ASP A 231 8.27 -0.22 -28.96
N MET A 232 8.35 0.99 -28.41
CA MET A 232 7.72 1.39 -27.15
C MET A 232 6.56 2.37 -27.47
N PRO A 233 5.30 1.91 -27.38
CA PRO A 233 4.14 2.77 -27.59
C PRO A 233 3.90 3.72 -26.42
N VAL A 234 3.45 4.93 -26.73
CA VAL A 234 2.95 5.92 -25.77
C VAL A 234 1.56 6.35 -26.20
N PHE A 235 0.57 6.05 -25.35
CA PHE A 235 -0.82 6.42 -25.60
C PHE A 235 -1.20 7.58 -24.69
N PHE A 236 -1.69 8.68 -25.29
CA PHE A 236 -1.99 9.91 -24.58
C PHE A 236 -3.17 10.65 -25.21
N TYR A 237 -3.70 11.64 -24.49
CA TYR A 237 -4.65 12.62 -25.00
C TYR A 237 -4.40 13.98 -24.33
N ILE A 238 -4.92 15.03 -24.95
CA ILE A 238 -4.97 16.37 -24.37
C ILE A 238 -6.39 16.59 -23.87
N ASP A 239 -6.55 17.02 -22.63
CA ASP A 239 -7.87 17.32 -22.05
C ASP A 239 -8.58 18.45 -22.84
N PRO A 240 -9.88 18.33 -23.19
CA PRO A 240 -10.62 19.40 -23.85
C PRO A 240 -10.64 20.72 -23.06
N GLU A 241 -10.50 20.71 -21.74
CA GLU A 241 -10.37 21.93 -20.91
C GLU A 241 -9.19 22.81 -21.32
N PHE A 242 -8.19 22.25 -22.02
CA PHE A 242 -7.07 23.00 -22.61
C PHE A 242 -7.57 24.12 -23.55
N ALA A 243 -8.65 23.88 -24.28
CA ALA A 243 -9.20 24.87 -25.23
C ALA A 243 -9.98 26.00 -24.52
N GLU A 244 -10.42 25.77 -23.28
CA GLU A 244 -11.21 26.73 -22.50
C GLU A 244 -10.33 27.64 -21.63
N ASP A 245 -9.11 27.22 -21.28
CA ASP A 245 -8.19 28.03 -20.46
C ASP A 245 -7.60 29.22 -21.25
N PRO A 246 -7.85 30.48 -20.83
CA PRO A 246 -7.25 31.67 -21.43
C PRO A 246 -5.71 31.65 -21.47
N ARG A 247 -5.07 30.95 -20.53
CA ARG A 247 -3.60 30.83 -20.46
C ARG A 247 -3.04 29.97 -21.58
N MET A 248 -3.84 29.05 -22.12
CA MET A 248 -3.43 28.10 -23.17
C MET A 248 -3.71 28.63 -24.59
N VAL A 249 -4.33 29.82 -24.72
CA VAL A 249 -4.71 30.44 -26.00
C VAL A 249 -3.53 30.66 -26.95
N ASN A 250 -2.30 30.75 -26.45
CA ASN A 250 -1.09 30.93 -27.26
C ASN A 250 -0.20 29.67 -27.30
N VAL A 251 -0.66 28.56 -26.73
CA VAL A 251 0.10 27.30 -26.67
C VAL A 251 -0.40 26.37 -27.77
N ASP A 252 0.31 26.38 -28.90
CA ASP A 252 0.02 25.49 -30.04
C ASP A 252 1.06 24.38 -30.21
N LEU A 253 2.15 24.44 -29.45
CA LEU A 253 3.26 23.51 -29.47
C LEU A 253 3.44 22.90 -28.08
N ILE A 254 3.35 21.58 -28.01
CA ILE A 254 3.69 20.80 -26.81
C ILE A 254 4.84 19.88 -27.16
N THR A 255 5.93 19.93 -26.41
CA THR A 255 7.05 19.00 -26.55
C THR A 255 6.97 17.96 -25.45
N LEU A 256 6.84 16.70 -25.84
CA LEU A 256 6.99 15.54 -24.97
C LEU A 256 8.41 15.02 -25.09
N SER A 257 9.20 15.24 -24.05
CA SER A 257 10.60 14.83 -23.99
C SER A 257 10.75 13.63 -23.06
N TYR A 258 11.50 12.63 -23.52
CA TYR A 258 11.88 11.46 -22.74
C TYR A 258 13.38 11.40 -22.56
N THR A 259 13.81 11.00 -21.36
CA THR A 259 15.23 10.73 -21.09
C THR A 259 15.38 9.40 -20.40
N PHE A 260 16.21 8.53 -20.96
CA PHE A 260 16.55 7.25 -20.35
C PHE A 260 17.84 7.33 -19.53
N PHE A 261 17.82 6.66 -18.37
CA PHE A 261 18.93 6.51 -17.44
C PHE A 261 19.22 5.02 -17.24
N GLU A 262 20.49 4.67 -17.05
CA GLU A 262 20.88 3.30 -16.72
C GLU A 262 20.49 3.00 -15.26
N ALA A 263 19.67 1.97 -15.06
CA ALA A 263 19.32 1.47 -13.73
C ALA A 263 20.37 0.42 -13.33
N LYS A 264 21.39 0.85 -12.58
CA LYS A 264 22.34 -0.06 -11.94
C LYS A 264 21.85 -0.42 -10.55
N GLU A 265 21.93 -1.69 -10.18
CA GLU A 265 21.78 -2.13 -8.80
C GLU A 265 22.79 -1.36 -7.92
N GLY A 266 22.29 -0.50 -7.03
CA GLY A 266 23.12 0.31 -6.11
C GLY A 266 23.20 1.82 -6.39
N HIS A 267 22.59 2.33 -7.47
CA HIS A 267 22.41 3.77 -7.64
C HIS A 267 21.11 4.24 -6.99
N THR A 268 21.22 4.86 -5.82
CA THR A 268 20.11 5.58 -5.19
C THR A 268 19.75 6.79 -6.05
N LEU A 269 18.60 6.73 -6.73
CA LEU A 269 18.03 7.92 -7.35
C LEU A 269 17.66 8.89 -6.22
N PRO A 270 18.14 10.15 -6.22
CA PRO A 270 17.64 11.15 -5.30
C PRO A 270 16.18 11.40 -5.66
N VAL A 271 15.26 10.79 -4.92
CA VAL A 271 13.86 11.19 -4.96
C VAL A 271 13.81 12.66 -4.55
N PRO A 272 13.18 13.56 -5.33
CA PRO A 272 13.01 14.93 -4.91
C PRO A 272 12.21 14.91 -3.60
N GLY A 273 12.91 15.21 -2.50
CA GLY A 273 12.29 15.36 -1.19
C GLY A 273 11.42 16.60 -1.23
N TYR A 274 10.11 16.40 -1.24
CA TYR A 274 9.18 17.47 -0.89
C TYR A 274 9.28 17.66 0.62
N ASN A 275 10.06 18.67 1.03
CA ASN A 275 10.00 19.28 2.36
C ASN A 275 8.81 20.23 2.43
#